data_AF-A0A803Y4S9-F1
#
_entry.id   AF-A0A803Y4S9-F1
#
_cell.length_a   1.000
_cell.length_b   1.000
_cell.length_c   1.000
_cell.angle_alpha   90.00
_cell.angle_beta   90.00
_cell.angle_gamma   90.00
#
_symmetry.space_group_name_H-M   'P 1'
#
loop_
_entity.id
_entity.type
_entity.pdbx_description
1 polymer ?
#
loop_
_entity_poly.entity_id
_entity_poly.type
_entity_poly.pdbx_seq_one_letter_code
_entity_poly.pdbx_strand_id
1 'polypeptide(L)' 'PGLGWETGGGHIMGFWKEGEPNNRGFNEDCAHVWTSGQWNDVYCTFECYYVCEKPLPK' A
#
# COMPACT_ATOMS: atom_id res chain seq x y z
N PRO A 1 1.88 6.39 13.85
CA PRO A 1 1.72 6.92 12.47
C PRO A 1 1.15 5.81 11.59
N GLY A 2 -0.01 6.04 10.98
CA GLY A 2 -0.66 5.05 10.11
C GLY A 2 -0.39 5.37 8.63
N LEU A 3 -0.43 4.35 7.78
CA LEU A 3 -0.28 4.51 6.33
C LEU A 3 -1.45 5.32 5.76
N GLY A 4 -1.13 6.28 4.89
CA GLY A 4 -2.09 7.12 4.18
C GLY A 4 -1.71 7.23 2.70
N TRP A 5 -2.69 7.61 1.86
CA TRP A 5 -2.45 7.80 0.43
C TRP A 5 -1.62 9.04 0.15
N GLU A 6 -0.78 8.97 -0.89
CA GLU A 6 -0.07 10.13 -1.43
C GLU A 6 -1.03 11.29 -1.78
N THR A 7 -2.26 10.97 -2.19
CA THR A 7 -3.30 11.94 -2.57
C THR A 7 -4.22 12.37 -1.42
N GLY A 8 -3.94 11.94 -0.18
CA GLY A 8 -4.70 12.37 1.00
C GLY A 8 -6.06 11.68 1.19
N GLY A 9 -6.26 10.51 0.58
CA GLY A 9 -7.43 9.66 0.82
C GLY A 9 -7.46 9.07 2.25
N GLY A 10 -8.66 8.69 2.70
CA GLY A 10 -8.86 8.08 4.02
C GLY A 10 -8.20 6.71 4.18
N HIS A 11 -8.00 6.29 5.43
CA HIS A 11 -7.56 4.94 5.77
C HIS A 11 -8.51 3.89 5.19
N ILE A 12 -8.00 3.03 4.31
CA ILE A 12 -8.77 1.90 3.77
C ILE A 12 -8.28 0.60 4.40
N MET A 13 -9.22 -0.10 5.04
CA MET A 13 -8.97 -1.32 5.82
C MET A 13 -9.35 -2.59 5.05
N GLY A 14 -10.12 -2.48 3.95
CA GLY A 14 -10.72 -3.63 3.26
C GLY A 14 -9.84 -4.34 2.23
N PHE A 15 -8.66 -3.80 1.91
CA PHE A 15 -7.77 -4.37 0.89
C PHE A 15 -6.55 -5.09 1.47
N TRP A 16 -6.28 -4.89 2.76
CA TRP A 16 -5.14 -5.54 3.42
C TRP A 16 -5.34 -7.04 3.47
N LYS A 17 -4.24 -7.77 3.23
CA LYS A 17 -4.19 -9.20 3.53
C LYS A 17 -4.42 -9.37 5.03
N GLU A 18 -5.04 -10.49 5.43
CA GLU A 18 -5.14 -10.83 6.83
C GLU A 18 -3.77 -10.80 7.51
N GLY A 19 -3.70 -10.06 8.61
CA GLY A 19 -2.47 -9.77 9.37
C GLY A 19 -1.82 -8.42 9.04
N GLU A 20 -2.22 -7.75 7.96
CA GLU A 20 -1.59 -6.50 7.49
C GLU A 20 -2.47 -5.26 7.77
N PRO A 21 -1.87 -4.05 7.85
CA PRO A 21 -0.42 -3.80 7.87
C PRO A 21 0.22 -4.16 9.22
N ASN A 22 1.42 -4.74 9.22
CA ASN A 22 2.04 -5.30 10.43
C ASN A 22 3.36 -4.62 10.88
N ASN A 23 3.91 -3.75 10.04
CA ASN A 23 5.18 -3.05 10.20
C ASN A 23 6.36 -3.98 10.58
N ARG A 24 6.61 -5.01 9.76
CA ARG A 24 7.58 -6.05 10.09
C ARG A 24 8.98 -5.47 10.22
N GLY A 25 9.62 -5.74 11.35
CA GLY A 25 10.97 -5.22 11.61
C GLY A 25 11.02 -3.70 11.79
N PHE A 26 9.85 -3.05 12.00
CA PHE A 26 9.72 -1.61 12.22
C PHE A 26 10.21 -0.74 11.06
N ASN A 27 10.08 -1.21 9.81
CA ASN A 27 10.60 -0.52 8.62
C ASN A 27 9.75 -0.77 7.36
N GLU A 28 8.43 -0.92 7.49
CA GLU A 28 7.52 -1.14 6.36
C GLU A 28 6.53 0.03 6.21
N ASP A 29 7.03 1.13 5.64
CA ASP A 29 6.28 2.38 5.49
C ASP A 29 5.70 2.59 4.06
N CYS A 30 5.91 1.64 3.16
CA CYS A 30 5.34 1.63 1.81
C CYS A 30 4.37 0.45 1.65
N ALA A 31 3.57 0.40 0.59
CA ALA A 31 2.63 -0.69 0.34
C ALA A 31 2.85 -1.29 -1.05
N HIS A 32 2.67 -2.60 -1.18
CA HIS A 32 2.55 -3.28 -2.46
C HIS A 32 1.28 -4.14 -2.51
N VAL A 33 0.94 -4.59 -3.72
CA VAL A 33 -0.27 -5.38 -3.98
C VAL A 33 0.14 -6.75 -4.51
N TRP A 34 -0.28 -7.80 -3.83
CA TRP A 34 -0.13 -9.16 -4.31
C TRP A 34 -0.98 -9.41 -5.56
N THR A 35 -0.66 -10.42 -6.34
CA THR A 35 -1.48 -10.81 -7.51
C THR A 35 -2.90 -11.25 -7.12
N SER A 36 -3.15 -11.57 -5.85
CA SER A 36 -4.49 -11.79 -5.29
C SER A 36 -5.31 -10.50 -5.08
N GLY A 37 -4.70 -9.33 -5.30
CA GLY A 37 -5.30 -8.02 -5.05
C GLY A 37 -5.20 -7.55 -3.60
N GLN A 38 -4.68 -8.38 -2.70
CA GLN A 38 -4.51 -8.04 -1.29
C GLN A 38 -3.23 -7.24 -1.05
N TRP A 39 -3.25 -6.36 -0.07
CA TRP A 39 -2.14 -5.45 0.21
C TRP A 39 -1.28 -5.91 1.36
N ASN A 40 -0.05 -5.43 1.37
CA ASN A 40 0.96 -5.71 2.37
C ASN A 40 1.86 -4.49 2.49
N ASP A 41 2.12 -4.04 3.72
CA ASP A 41 3.11 -3.02 3.98
C ASP A 41 4.49 -3.62 3.82
N VAL A 42 5.41 -2.87 3.23
CA VAL A 42 6.74 -3.33 2.86
C VAL A 42 7.74 -2.19 2.97
N TYR A 43 9.01 -2.54 3.12
CA TYR A 43 10.10 -1.58 3.08
C TYR A 43 10.11 -0.85 1.73
N CYS A 44 10.28 0.47 1.78
CA CYS A 44 10.19 1.33 0.58
C CYS A 44 11.25 1.04 -0.50
N THR A 45 12.31 0.30 -0.16
CA THR A 45 13.34 -0.13 -1.12
C THR A 45 13.01 -1.48 -1.77
N PHE A 46 11.80 -2.01 -1.60
CA PHE A 46 11.37 -3.25 -2.25
C PHE A 46 11.21 -3.02 -3.76
N GLU A 47 11.92 -3.82 -4.56
CA GLU A 47 11.85 -3.74 -6.01
C GLU A 47 10.65 -4.53 -6.53
N CYS A 48 9.70 -3.83 -7.15
CA CYS A 48 8.55 -4.42 -7.83
C CYS A 48 8.06 -3.54 -8.97
N TYR A 49 7.12 -4.07 -9.78
CA TYR A 49 6.37 -3.24 -10.71
C TYR A 49 5.42 -2.30 -9.95
N TYR A 50 5.00 -1.22 -10.61
CA TYR A 50 4.13 -0.21 -10.03
C TYR A 50 2.90 0.05 -10.90
N VAL A 51 1.85 0.58 -10.28
CA VAL A 51 0.62 1.01 -10.94
C VAL A 51 0.51 2.53 -10.79
N CYS A 52 0.21 3.23 -11.87
CA CYS A 52 -0.06 4.68 -11.84
C CYS A 52 -1.55 4.93 -11.93
N GLU A 53 -2.05 5.89 -11.14
CA GLU A 53 -3.37 6.48 -11.37
C GLU A 53 -3.25 7.75 -12.22
N LYS A 54 -4.28 8.02 -13.03
CA LYS A 54 -4.42 9.30 -13.73
C LYS A 54 -5.87 9.75 -13.67
N PRO A 55 -6.15 11.06 -13.57
CA PRO A 55 -7.51 11.56 -13.68
C PRO A 55 -8.16 11.16 -15.01
N LEU A 56 -9.49 10.98 -14.99
CA LEU A 56 -10.25 10.86 -16.24
C LEU A 56 -10.16 12.18 -17.02
N PRO A 57 -10.05 12.13 -18.36
CA PRO A 57 -10.17 13.33 -19.18
C PRO A 57 -11.51 14.01 -18.90
N LYS A 58 -11.52 15.35 -18.89
CA LYS A 58 -12.76 16.13 -18.85
C LYS A 58 -13.50 16.04 -20.17
#